data_AF-A0A1Y4DAT3-F1
#
_entry.id   AF-A0A1Y4DAT3-F1
#
_cell.length_a   1.000
_cell.length_b   1.000
_cell.length_c   1.000
_cell.angle_alpha   90.00
_cell.angle_beta   90.00
_cell.angle_gamma   90.00
#
_symmetry.space_group_name_H-M   'P 1'
#
loop_
_entity.id
_entity.type
_entity.pdbx_description
1 polymer ?
#
loop_
_entity_poly.entity_id
_entity_poly.type
_entity_poly.pdbx_seq_one_letter_code
_entity_poly.pdbx_strand_id
1 'polypeptide(L)'
;MDLSLFVSILAWFVAAFVSGLCGIGAAAIATAIQITVMPVQTVVLVSCLTGLSVGLVMSLRYFRYCRWKTAMLMFGGTIPGSLLGLFILQYAPAHILEIFVGIMLIFCTAGMALFKNVSLLRESTAASIVVGMIGGMLGTCVNIDGPVVAIYGLQAGWQPLIFLGTTSIYFLLRILVTCTMQASAGLYTTEILHYVFFCVPFVVLGILLSMPVVKRVNAETFRKVVQAVIVLAGILCLGRAIL
;
A
#
# COMPACT_ATOMS: atom_id res chain seq x y z
N MET A 1 12.03 -7.35 26.70
CA MET A 1 11.42 -6.97 25.41
C MET A 1 11.03 -5.52 25.53
N ASP A 2 11.66 -4.66 24.73
CA ASP A 2 11.36 -3.23 24.72
C ASP A 2 9.92 -3.02 24.24
N LEU A 3 9.19 -2.13 24.90
CA LEU A 3 7.80 -1.78 24.58
C LEU A 3 7.61 -1.48 23.08
N SER A 4 8.63 -0.89 22.46
CA SER A 4 8.72 -0.58 21.03
C SER A 4 8.65 -1.81 20.12
N LEU A 5 9.31 -2.90 20.50
CA LEU A 5 9.32 -4.15 19.73
C LEU A 5 7.98 -4.88 19.84
N PHE A 6 7.38 -4.89 21.03
CA PHE A 6 6.05 -5.49 21.23
C PHE A 6 4.97 -4.75 20.42
N VAL A 7 4.95 -3.41 20.48
CA VAL A 7 4.01 -2.59 19.69
C VAL A 7 4.23 -2.80 18.19
N SER A 8 5.48 -2.89 17.74
CA SER A 8 5.81 -3.15 16.33
C SER A 8 5.28 -4.50 15.84
N ILE A 9 5.47 -5.56 16.63
CA ILE A 9 4.97 -6.89 16.30
C ILE A 9 3.45 -6.86 16.18
N LEU A 10 2.76 -6.27 17.15
CA LEU A 10 1.30 -6.19 17.15
C LEU A 10 0.78 -5.36 15.96
N ALA A 11 1.43 -4.22 15.68
CA ALA A 11 1.10 -3.36 14.55
C ALA A 11 1.22 -4.11 13.22
N TRP A 12 2.33 -4.81 13.00
CA TRP A 12 2.56 -5.59 11.78
C TRP A 12 1.64 -6.80 11.68
N PHE A 13 1.29 -7.43 12.79
CA PHE A 13 0.30 -8.51 12.81
C PHE A 13 -1.07 -8.01 12.34
N VAL A 14 -1.58 -6.93 12.93
CA VAL A 14 -2.89 -6.35 12.57
C VAL A 14 -2.87 -5.83 11.14
N ALA A 15 -1.81 -5.12 10.75
CA ALA A 15 -1.65 -4.58 9.40
C ALA A 15 -1.59 -5.69 8.35
N ALA A 16 -0.86 -6.78 8.62
CA ALA A 16 -0.76 -7.93 7.72
C ALA A 16 -2.09 -8.69 7.63
N PHE A 17 -2.84 -8.81 8.73
CA PHE A 17 -4.19 -9.39 8.72
C PHE A 17 -5.17 -8.58 7.86
N VAL A 18 -5.22 -7.25 8.06
CA VAL A 18 -6.08 -6.35 7.27
C VAL A 18 -5.66 -6.33 5.81
N SER A 19 -4.36 -6.26 5.53
CA SER A 19 -3.85 -6.32 4.16
C SER A 19 -4.06 -7.68 3.52
N GLY A 20 -4.13 -8.76 4.29
CA GLY A 20 -4.51 -10.07 3.75
C GLY A 20 -5.99 -10.23 3.47
N LEU A 21 -6.84 -9.40 4.08
CA LEU A 21 -8.24 -9.28 3.71
C LEU A 21 -8.44 -8.40 2.48
N CYS A 22 -7.69 -7.30 2.39
CA CYS A 22 -7.97 -6.20 1.44
C CYS A 22 -7.00 -6.12 0.27
N GLY A 23 -5.80 -6.68 0.38
CA GLY A 23 -4.72 -6.59 -0.61
C GLY A 23 -3.94 -5.28 -0.64
N ILE A 24 -4.23 -4.36 0.29
CA ILE A 24 -3.65 -3.02 0.36
C ILE A 24 -3.47 -2.57 1.82
N GLY A 25 -2.62 -1.56 2.04
CA GLY A 25 -2.62 -0.74 3.26
C GLY A 25 -1.85 -1.28 4.46
N ALA A 26 -1.19 -2.45 4.38
CA ALA A 26 -0.34 -2.96 5.47
C ALA A 26 0.70 -1.92 5.92
N ALA A 27 1.45 -1.38 4.97
CA ALA A 27 2.50 -0.40 5.28
C ALA A 27 1.92 0.85 5.95
N ALA A 28 0.82 1.41 5.46
CA ALA A 28 0.18 2.60 6.03
C ALA A 28 -0.34 2.37 7.46
N ILE A 29 -1.00 1.23 7.72
CA ILE A 29 -1.53 0.90 9.05
C ILE A 29 -0.38 0.67 10.03
N ALA A 30 0.62 -0.11 9.64
CA ALA A 30 1.75 -0.43 10.51
C ALA A 30 2.59 0.81 10.82
N THR A 31 2.91 1.63 9.80
CA THR A 31 3.67 2.88 9.98
C THR A 31 2.95 3.88 10.88
N ALA A 32 1.62 4.05 10.73
CA ALA A 32 0.84 4.97 11.57
C ALA A 32 0.95 4.61 13.06
N ILE A 33 0.95 3.31 13.39
CA ILE A 33 1.11 2.83 14.76
C ILE A 33 2.57 2.97 15.21
N GLN A 34 3.53 2.58 14.37
CA GLN A 34 4.96 2.56 14.74
C GLN A 34 5.57 3.95 14.97
N ILE A 35 5.11 5.00 14.27
CA ILE A 35 5.61 6.37 14.47
C ILE A 35 5.34 6.88 15.90
N THR A 36 4.38 6.29 16.61
CA THR A 36 4.12 6.68 18.02
C THR A 36 5.19 6.21 18.99
N VAL A 37 6.04 5.25 18.60
CA VAL A 37 6.99 4.60 19.52
C VAL A 37 8.44 4.66 19.03
N MET A 38 8.69 5.03 17.77
CA MET A 38 10.02 5.05 17.16
C MET A 38 10.25 6.27 16.27
N PRO A 39 11.52 6.65 16.04
CA PRO A 39 11.87 7.68 15.06
C PRO A 39 11.35 7.32 13.66
N VAL A 40 10.80 8.31 12.96
CA VAL A 40 10.17 8.13 11.63
C VAL A 40 11.10 7.42 10.64
N GLN A 41 12.40 7.74 10.68
CA GLN A 41 13.42 7.12 9.81
C GLN A 41 13.52 5.60 10.00
N THR A 42 13.58 5.14 11.25
CA THR A 42 13.60 3.70 11.59
C THR A 42 12.32 3.01 11.15
N VAL A 43 11.16 3.67 11.36
CA VAL A 43 9.86 3.13 10.98
C VAL A 43 9.73 2.92 9.47
N VAL A 44 10.20 3.88 8.66
CA VAL A 44 10.17 3.76 7.19
C VAL A 44 11.01 2.59 6.71
N LEU A 45 12.21 2.41 7.25
CA LEU A 45 13.14 1.34 6.86
C LEU A 45 12.63 -0.05 7.29
N VAL A 46 12.14 -0.17 8.53
CA VAL A 46 11.49 -1.40 9.02
C VAL A 46 10.30 -1.73 8.13
N SER A 47 9.46 -0.74 7.82
CA SER A 47 8.24 -0.93 7.04
C SER A 47 8.46 -1.32 5.59
N CYS A 48 9.56 -0.90 4.98
CA CYS A 48 9.92 -1.34 3.64
C CYS A 48 10.24 -2.84 3.63
N LEU A 49 11.06 -3.32 4.58
CA LEU A 49 11.46 -4.73 4.65
C LEU A 49 10.33 -5.66 5.08
N THR A 50 9.52 -5.27 6.06
CA THR A 50 8.33 -6.03 6.45
C THR A 50 7.23 -5.94 5.40
N GLY A 51 7.07 -4.81 4.72
CA GLY A 51 6.19 -4.65 3.56
C GLY A 51 6.60 -5.54 2.38
N LEU A 52 7.90 -5.69 2.14
CA LEU A 52 8.45 -6.65 1.18
C LEU A 52 8.01 -8.07 1.54
N SER A 53 8.06 -8.40 2.83
CA SER A 53 7.64 -9.71 3.34
C SER A 53 6.13 -9.95 3.13
N VAL A 54 5.28 -8.95 3.39
CA VAL A 54 3.84 -9.01 3.07
C VAL A 54 3.63 -9.26 1.58
N GLY A 55 4.26 -8.44 0.74
CA GLY A 55 4.14 -8.53 -0.72
C GLY A 55 4.63 -9.88 -1.25
N LEU A 56 5.71 -10.42 -0.69
CA LEU A 56 6.28 -11.70 -1.07
C LEU A 56 5.34 -12.86 -0.70
N VAL A 57 4.84 -12.90 0.54
CA VAL A 57 3.92 -13.96 0.99
C VAL A 57 2.61 -13.93 0.19
N MET A 58 2.05 -12.73 -0.02
CA MET A 58 0.84 -12.57 -0.82
C MET A 58 1.07 -12.93 -2.29
N SER A 59 2.15 -12.46 -2.88
CA SER A 59 2.52 -12.77 -4.27
C SER A 59 2.71 -14.27 -4.44
N LEU A 60 3.55 -14.93 -3.64
CA LEU A 60 3.76 -16.39 -3.70
C LEU A 60 2.47 -17.19 -3.52
N ARG A 61 1.48 -16.66 -2.79
CA ARG A 61 0.21 -17.34 -2.59
C ARG A 61 -0.78 -17.12 -3.73
N TYR A 62 -0.88 -15.90 -4.22
CA TYR A 62 -1.90 -15.49 -5.19
C TYR A 62 -1.34 -15.27 -6.61
N PHE A 63 -0.06 -15.59 -6.87
CA PHE A 63 0.57 -15.42 -8.19
C PHE A 63 -0.19 -16.13 -9.31
N ARG A 64 -0.84 -17.26 -9.01
CA ARG A 64 -1.66 -18.02 -9.97
C ARG A 64 -2.90 -17.26 -10.45
N TYR A 65 -3.39 -16.30 -9.67
CA TYR A 65 -4.56 -15.48 -10.00
C TYR A 65 -4.17 -14.10 -10.56
N CYS A 66 -2.87 -13.80 -10.66
CA CYS A 66 -2.38 -12.52 -11.11
C CYS A 66 -2.57 -12.31 -12.61
N ARG A 67 -3.09 -11.14 -12.99
CA ARG A 67 -3.04 -10.65 -14.37
C ARG A 67 -1.69 -9.97 -14.62
N TRP A 68 -0.70 -10.77 -15.01
CA TRP A 68 0.68 -10.32 -15.27
C TRP A 68 0.77 -9.11 -16.20
N LYS A 69 -0.01 -9.09 -17.29
CA LYS A 69 -0.05 -7.95 -18.23
C LYS A 69 -0.43 -6.65 -17.52
N THR A 70 -1.48 -6.68 -16.71
CA THR A 70 -1.96 -5.51 -15.98
C THR A 70 -0.98 -5.09 -14.89
N ALA A 71 -0.44 -6.03 -14.12
CA ALA A 71 0.56 -5.75 -13.09
C ALA A 71 1.81 -5.07 -13.67
N MET A 72 2.31 -5.57 -14.81
CA MET A 72 3.49 -4.99 -15.49
C MET A 72 3.18 -3.61 -16.10
N LEU A 73 1.98 -3.40 -16.65
CA LEU A 73 1.57 -2.08 -17.15
C LEU A 73 1.45 -1.05 -16.02
N MET A 74 0.92 -1.45 -14.87
CA MET A 74 0.86 -0.60 -13.68
C MET A 74 2.27 -0.29 -13.16
N PHE A 75 3.15 -1.28 -13.10
CA PHE A 75 4.54 -1.07 -12.73
C PHE A 75 5.28 -0.14 -13.71
N GLY A 76 5.09 -0.34 -15.02
CA GLY A 76 5.65 0.53 -16.05
C GLY A 76 5.16 1.97 -15.96
N GLY A 77 3.88 2.19 -15.60
CA GLY A 77 3.33 3.52 -15.32
C GLY A 77 3.87 4.14 -14.04
N THR A 78 4.23 3.34 -13.04
CA THR A 78 4.82 3.83 -11.79
C THR A 78 6.18 4.48 -11.99
N ILE A 79 6.98 4.05 -12.96
CA ILE A 79 8.31 4.64 -13.21
C ILE A 79 8.22 6.17 -13.50
N PRO A 80 7.47 6.64 -14.52
CA PRO A 80 7.32 8.07 -14.76
C PRO A 80 6.56 8.79 -13.63
N GLY A 81 5.60 8.11 -13.00
CA GLY A 81 4.86 8.66 -11.86
C GLY A 81 5.74 8.94 -10.64
N SER A 82 6.64 8.02 -10.32
CA SER A 82 7.59 8.15 -9.21
C SER A 82 8.64 9.22 -9.49
N LEU A 83 9.13 9.35 -10.73
CA LEU A 83 10.03 10.45 -11.12
C LEU A 83 9.36 11.82 -10.95
N LEU A 84 8.10 11.95 -11.39
CA LEU A 84 7.31 13.16 -11.16
C LEU A 84 7.08 13.41 -9.67
N GLY A 85 6.72 12.38 -8.89
CA GLY A 85 6.55 12.49 -7.45
C GLY A 85 7.83 12.95 -6.73
N LEU A 86 8.99 12.42 -7.12
CA LEU A 86 10.29 12.83 -6.58
C LEU A 86 10.62 14.28 -6.94
N PHE A 87 10.34 14.70 -8.18
CA PHE A 87 10.57 16.07 -8.62
C PHE A 87 9.69 17.06 -7.84
N ILE A 88 8.41 16.73 -7.65
CA ILE A 88 7.49 17.54 -6.83
C ILE A 88 7.99 17.59 -5.38
N LEU A 89 8.43 16.47 -4.81
CA LEU A 89 8.98 16.41 -3.44
C LEU A 89 10.24 17.27 -3.25
N GLN A 90 11.12 17.36 -4.25
CA GLN A 90 12.37 18.12 -4.15
C GLN A 90 12.21 19.63 -4.34
N TYR A 91 11.25 20.06 -5.17
CA TYR A 91 11.08 21.48 -5.51
C TYR A 91 9.89 22.15 -4.82
N ALA A 92 8.96 21.39 -4.25
CA ALA A 92 7.82 21.95 -3.52
C ALA A 92 8.16 22.22 -2.04
N PRO A 93 7.78 23.39 -1.49
CA PRO A 93 7.74 23.61 -0.05
C PRO A 93 6.84 22.58 0.63
N ALA A 94 7.22 22.06 1.79
CA ALA A 94 6.49 21.00 2.52
C ALA A 94 4.97 21.26 2.63
N HIS A 95 4.59 22.51 2.89
CA HIS A 95 3.19 22.95 2.99
C HIS A 95 2.40 22.83 1.66
N ILE A 96 3.04 23.04 0.50
CA ILE A 96 2.38 22.88 -0.81
C ILE A 96 2.19 21.40 -1.14
N LEU A 97 3.15 20.57 -0.73
CA LEU A 97 3.09 19.13 -0.91
C LEU A 97 1.91 18.52 -0.12
N GLU A 98 1.73 18.91 1.14
CA GLU A 98 0.62 18.46 1.99
C GLU A 98 -0.74 18.88 1.43
N ILE A 99 -0.87 20.10 0.91
CA ILE A 99 -2.11 20.58 0.26
C ILE A 99 -2.37 19.83 -1.05
N PHE A 100 -1.37 19.62 -1.90
CA PHE A 100 -1.54 18.91 -3.17
C PHE A 100 -1.93 17.44 -2.96
N VAL A 101 -1.32 16.80 -1.97
CA VAL A 101 -1.63 15.45 -1.51
C VAL A 101 -3.04 15.37 -0.94
N GLY A 102 -3.43 16.33 -0.09
CA GLY A 102 -4.77 16.44 0.45
C GLY A 102 -5.82 16.63 -0.64
N ILE A 103 -5.56 17.50 -1.63
CA ILE A 103 -6.44 17.73 -2.78
C ILE A 103 -6.52 16.48 -3.67
N MET A 104 -5.41 15.78 -3.95
CA MET A 104 -5.42 14.52 -4.71
C MET A 104 -6.17 13.40 -3.98
N LEU A 105 -6.07 13.34 -2.65
CA LEU A 105 -6.83 12.40 -1.82
C LEU A 105 -8.31 12.78 -1.76
N ILE A 106 -8.64 14.07 -1.66
CA ILE A 106 -10.01 14.58 -1.79
C ILE A 106 -10.54 14.29 -3.19
N PHE A 107 -9.74 14.36 -4.25
CA PHE A 107 -10.17 14.01 -5.61
C PHE A 107 -10.34 12.50 -5.79
N CYS A 108 -9.49 11.68 -5.16
CA CYS A 108 -9.66 10.23 -5.11
C CYS A 108 -10.92 9.83 -4.32
N THR A 109 -11.19 10.50 -3.19
CA THR A 109 -12.37 10.22 -2.34
C THR A 109 -13.66 10.84 -2.90
N ALA A 110 -13.62 12.02 -3.50
CA ALA A 110 -14.73 12.67 -4.21
C ALA A 110 -15.05 11.97 -5.53
N GLY A 111 -14.04 11.46 -6.23
CA GLY A 111 -14.21 10.48 -7.30
C GLY A 111 -15.03 9.29 -6.77
N MET A 112 -14.60 8.66 -5.68
CA MET A 112 -15.34 7.54 -5.08
C MET A 112 -16.77 7.88 -4.66
N ALA A 113 -17.07 9.12 -4.23
CA ALA A 113 -18.42 9.56 -3.88
C ALA A 113 -19.34 9.73 -5.10
N LEU A 114 -18.80 10.18 -6.25
CA LEU A 114 -19.55 10.29 -7.51
C LEU A 114 -19.75 8.93 -8.20
N PHE A 115 -18.85 7.96 -8.00
CA PHE A 115 -18.88 6.67 -8.71
C PHE A 115 -19.82 5.61 -8.08
N LYS A 116 -20.87 6.05 -7.39
CA LYS A 116 -21.95 5.20 -6.84
C LYS A 116 -22.67 4.36 -7.91
N ASN A 117 -22.55 4.76 -9.19
CA ASN A 117 -23.31 4.22 -10.33
C ASN A 117 -22.51 3.93 -11.61
N VAL A 118 -21.16 3.90 -11.58
CA VAL A 118 -20.41 3.94 -12.84
C VAL A 118 -20.02 2.57 -13.36
N SER A 119 -20.35 2.41 -14.64
CA SER A 119 -20.16 1.27 -15.52
C SER A 119 -18.81 0.59 -15.35
N LEU A 120 -18.81 -0.73 -15.53
CA LEU A 120 -17.62 -1.57 -15.65
C LEU A 120 -16.66 -0.93 -16.67
N LEU A 121 -15.61 -0.27 -16.18
CA LEU A 121 -14.54 0.20 -17.05
C LEU A 121 -13.83 -1.05 -17.55
N ARG A 122 -13.96 -1.32 -18.85
CA ARG A 122 -13.28 -2.42 -19.50
C ARG A 122 -11.78 -2.25 -19.28
N GLU A 123 -11.09 -3.30 -18.85
CA GLU A 123 -9.63 -3.27 -18.69
C GLU A 123 -8.98 -2.71 -19.96
N SER A 124 -8.38 -1.53 -19.82
CA SER A 124 -7.68 -0.85 -20.90
C SER A 124 -6.23 -0.61 -20.50
N THR A 125 -5.32 -0.86 -21.43
CA THR A 125 -3.87 -0.64 -21.30
C THR A 125 -3.58 0.78 -20.81
N ALA A 126 -4.29 1.78 -21.34
CA ALA A 126 -4.13 3.18 -20.95
C ALA A 126 -4.54 3.42 -19.49
N ALA A 127 -5.65 2.81 -19.05
CA ALA A 127 -6.12 2.95 -17.67
C ALA A 127 -5.14 2.31 -16.67
N SER A 128 -4.55 1.16 -16.98
CA SER A 128 -3.53 0.52 -16.12
C SER A 128 -2.27 1.38 -15.97
N ILE A 129 -1.81 2.00 -17.06
CA ILE A 129 -0.63 2.88 -17.03
C ILE A 129 -0.91 4.15 -16.23
N VAL A 130 -2.06 4.80 -16.45
CA VAL A 130 -2.45 6.01 -15.71
C VAL A 130 -2.61 5.73 -14.22
N VAL A 131 -3.24 4.63 -13.85
CA VAL A 131 -3.37 4.18 -12.45
C VAL A 131 -1.99 3.89 -11.86
N GLY A 132 -1.11 3.24 -12.60
CA GLY A 132 0.28 3.02 -12.20
C GLY A 132 1.04 4.32 -11.99
N MET A 133 0.82 5.34 -12.83
CA MET A 133 1.46 6.64 -12.76
C MET A 133 0.96 7.46 -11.57
N ILE A 134 -0.35 7.51 -11.35
CA ILE A 134 -0.95 8.15 -10.18
C ILE A 134 -0.53 7.43 -8.90
N GLY A 135 -0.55 6.09 -8.91
CA GLY A 135 -0.08 5.26 -7.80
C GLY A 135 1.41 5.48 -7.51
N GLY A 136 2.26 5.57 -8.53
CA GLY A 136 3.70 5.83 -8.34
C GLY A 136 4.00 7.22 -7.81
N MET A 137 3.27 8.23 -8.29
CA MET A 137 3.37 9.61 -7.81
C MET A 137 2.92 9.71 -6.34
N LEU A 138 1.74 9.19 -6.01
CA LEU A 138 1.21 9.20 -4.63
C LEU A 138 2.00 8.28 -3.68
N GLY A 139 2.49 7.16 -4.19
CA GLY A 139 3.38 6.27 -3.46
C GLY A 139 4.69 6.97 -3.11
N THR A 140 5.28 7.72 -4.03
CA THR A 140 6.54 8.44 -3.80
C THR A 140 6.36 9.66 -2.89
N CYS A 141 5.25 10.40 -3.03
CA CYS A 141 5.00 11.58 -2.20
C CYS A 141 4.49 11.24 -0.78
N VAL A 142 3.65 10.21 -0.63
CA VAL A 142 2.82 10.00 0.58
C VAL A 142 2.79 8.55 1.02
N ASN A 143 3.31 7.62 0.22
CA ASN A 143 3.14 6.18 0.46
C ASN A 143 1.67 5.71 0.48
N ILE A 144 0.79 6.39 -0.28
CA ILE A 144 -0.64 6.06 -0.40
C ILE A 144 -0.96 5.62 -1.84
N ASP A 145 -0.33 4.53 -2.26
CA ASP A 145 -0.55 3.88 -3.55
C ASP A 145 -1.68 2.82 -3.49
N GLY A 146 -2.02 2.34 -2.29
CA GLY A 146 -3.10 1.38 -2.02
C GLY A 146 -4.48 1.76 -2.60
N PRO A 147 -5.02 2.95 -2.28
CA PRO A 147 -6.37 3.34 -2.69
C PRO A 147 -6.57 3.46 -4.20
N VAL A 148 -5.59 4.00 -4.94
CA VAL A 148 -5.67 4.20 -6.39
C VAL A 148 -5.81 2.86 -7.10
N VAL A 149 -4.98 1.90 -6.69
CA VAL A 149 -4.99 0.53 -7.20
C VAL A 149 -6.28 -0.18 -6.80
N ALA A 150 -6.79 0.07 -5.60
CA ALA A 150 -8.05 -0.48 -5.13
C ALA A 150 -9.26 0.01 -5.93
N ILE A 151 -9.34 1.30 -6.23
CA ILE A 151 -10.40 1.88 -7.06
C ILE A 151 -10.38 1.25 -8.45
N TYR A 152 -9.20 1.14 -9.07
CA TYR A 152 -9.07 0.53 -10.39
C TYR A 152 -9.53 -0.92 -10.41
N GLY A 153 -9.09 -1.74 -9.45
CA GLY A 153 -9.49 -3.14 -9.38
C GLY A 153 -10.99 -3.33 -9.11
N LEU A 154 -11.60 -2.44 -8.31
CA LEU A 154 -13.05 -2.42 -8.09
C LEU A 154 -13.82 -2.00 -9.35
N GLN A 155 -13.34 -1.01 -10.10
CA GLN A 155 -13.98 -0.54 -11.34
C GLN A 155 -13.82 -1.54 -12.51
N ALA A 156 -12.70 -2.25 -12.55
CA ALA A 156 -12.46 -3.33 -13.50
C ALA A 156 -13.24 -4.61 -13.18
N GLY A 157 -13.97 -4.64 -12.05
CA GLY A 157 -14.80 -5.78 -11.65
C GLY A 157 -13.99 -7.01 -11.24
N TRP A 158 -12.79 -6.82 -10.68
CA TRP A 158 -11.93 -7.95 -10.31
C TRP A 158 -12.52 -8.78 -9.19
N GLN A 159 -12.48 -10.10 -9.36
CA GLN A 159 -12.73 -11.02 -8.26
C GLN A 159 -11.66 -10.82 -7.17
N PRO A 160 -11.99 -11.00 -5.87
CA PRO A 160 -11.06 -10.75 -4.77
C PRO A 160 -9.69 -11.43 -4.92
N LEU A 161 -9.66 -12.66 -5.45
CA LEU A 161 -8.41 -13.40 -5.68
C LEU A 161 -7.53 -12.78 -6.78
N ILE A 162 -8.14 -12.29 -7.87
CA ILE A 162 -7.43 -11.60 -8.96
C ILE A 162 -6.92 -10.25 -8.48
N PHE A 163 -7.73 -9.55 -7.69
CA PHE A 163 -7.34 -8.32 -7.03
C PHE A 163 -6.10 -8.54 -6.16
N LEU A 164 -6.19 -9.45 -5.19
CA LEU A 164 -5.10 -9.78 -4.29
C LEU A 164 -3.83 -10.17 -5.04
N GLY A 165 -3.92 -11.02 -6.09
CA GLY A 165 -2.76 -11.44 -6.86
C GLY A 165 -2.11 -10.29 -7.65
N THR A 166 -2.91 -9.48 -8.33
CA THR A 166 -2.42 -8.40 -9.20
C THR A 166 -1.83 -7.25 -8.39
N THR A 167 -2.48 -6.84 -7.30
CA THR A 167 -1.97 -5.78 -6.43
C THR A 167 -0.71 -6.20 -5.68
N SER A 168 -0.64 -7.45 -5.23
CA SER A 168 0.52 -7.95 -4.48
C SER A 168 1.79 -7.99 -5.32
N ILE A 169 1.70 -8.39 -6.60
CA ILE A 169 2.85 -8.35 -7.51
C ILE A 169 3.26 -6.90 -7.81
N TYR A 170 2.30 -6.01 -8.02
CA TYR A 170 2.58 -4.59 -8.19
C TYR A 170 3.35 -3.99 -6.99
N PHE A 171 2.85 -4.18 -5.76
CA PHE A 171 3.53 -3.69 -4.56
C PHE A 171 4.86 -4.38 -4.32
N LEU A 172 4.98 -5.68 -4.60
CA LEU A 172 6.24 -6.41 -4.46
C LEU A 172 7.32 -5.81 -5.36
N LEU A 173 7.03 -5.56 -6.64
CA LEU A 173 7.97 -4.96 -7.58
C LEU A 173 8.37 -3.54 -7.13
N ARG A 174 7.39 -2.74 -6.72
CA ARG A 174 7.63 -1.37 -6.24
C ARG A 174 8.50 -1.35 -4.97
N ILE A 175 8.19 -2.19 -3.99
CA ILE A 175 8.96 -2.27 -2.74
C ILE A 175 10.37 -2.83 -2.99
N LEU A 176 10.54 -3.78 -3.92
CA LEU A 176 11.87 -4.27 -4.32
C LEU A 176 12.77 -3.13 -4.79
N VAL A 177 12.25 -2.23 -5.64
CA VAL A 177 12.99 -1.06 -6.12
C VAL A 177 13.33 -0.12 -4.95
N THR A 178 12.39 0.15 -4.05
CA THR A 178 12.66 0.99 -2.88
C THR A 178 13.70 0.36 -1.95
N CYS A 179 13.61 -0.94 -1.70
CA CYS A 179 14.55 -1.66 -0.85
C CYS A 179 15.96 -1.69 -1.43
N THR A 180 16.13 -1.87 -2.74
CA THR A 180 17.45 -1.87 -3.38
C THR A 180 18.10 -0.49 -3.33
N MET A 181 17.32 0.58 -3.53
CA MET A 181 17.80 1.95 -3.36
C MET A 181 18.27 2.20 -1.92
N GLN A 182 17.46 1.83 -0.92
CA GLN A 182 17.83 1.97 0.49
C GLN A 182 19.05 1.13 0.89
N ALA A 183 19.18 -0.08 0.34
CA ALA A 183 20.35 -0.94 0.54
C ALA A 183 21.62 -0.31 -0.04
N SER A 184 21.54 0.24 -1.26
CA SER A 184 22.68 0.91 -1.91
C SER A 184 23.16 2.15 -1.15
N ALA A 185 22.28 2.80 -0.41
CA ALA A 185 22.59 3.93 0.46
C ALA A 185 23.12 3.52 1.84
N GLY A 186 23.23 2.22 2.15
CA GLY A 186 23.74 1.73 3.42
C GLY A 186 22.85 2.04 4.63
N LEU A 187 21.56 2.31 4.42
CA LEU A 187 20.64 2.75 5.48
C LEU A 187 20.20 1.62 6.42
N TYR A 188 20.43 0.37 6.05
CA TYR A 188 20.05 -0.78 6.87
C TYR A 188 21.08 -1.06 7.96
N THR A 189 20.73 -0.69 9.19
CA THR A 189 21.49 -1.01 10.39
C THR A 189 21.09 -2.37 10.95
N THR A 190 21.95 -2.94 11.80
CA THR A 190 21.69 -4.19 12.54
C THR A 190 20.43 -4.11 13.41
N GLU A 191 20.11 -2.93 13.94
CA GLU A 191 18.90 -2.67 14.72
C GLU A 191 17.63 -2.85 13.87
N ILE A 192 17.59 -2.31 12.65
CA ILE A 192 16.46 -2.45 11.74
C ILE A 192 16.24 -3.92 11.38
N LEU A 193 17.33 -4.65 11.07
CA LEU A 193 17.26 -6.08 10.77
C LEU A 193 16.73 -6.89 11.95
N HIS A 194 17.07 -6.49 13.19
CA HIS A 194 16.54 -7.12 14.40
C HIS A 194 15.02 -6.95 14.49
N TYR A 195 14.48 -5.74 14.31
CA TYR A 195 13.03 -5.51 14.31
C TYR A 195 12.32 -6.31 13.21
N VAL A 196 12.87 -6.32 12.00
CA VAL A 196 12.30 -7.06 10.86
C VAL A 196 12.27 -8.55 11.16
N PHE A 197 13.36 -9.11 11.68
CA PHE A 197 13.44 -10.54 12.03
C PHE A 197 12.31 -10.98 12.97
N PHE A 198 11.98 -10.16 13.96
CA PHE A 198 10.86 -10.45 14.87
C PHE A 198 9.48 -10.16 14.26
N CYS A 199 9.34 -9.17 13.37
CA CYS A 199 8.05 -8.83 12.76
C CYS A 199 7.63 -9.83 11.67
N VAL A 200 8.56 -10.35 10.87
CA VAL A 200 8.31 -11.27 9.75
C VAL A 200 7.43 -12.48 10.12
N PRO A 201 7.70 -13.26 11.19
CA PRO A 201 6.86 -14.41 11.52
C PRO A 201 5.42 -14.00 11.86
N PHE A 202 5.21 -12.85 12.49
CA PHE A 202 3.88 -12.34 12.80
C PHE A 202 3.16 -11.78 11.58
N VAL A 203 3.89 -11.22 10.62
CA VAL A 203 3.35 -10.87 9.30
C VAL A 203 2.81 -12.12 8.62
N VAL A 204 3.61 -13.19 8.57
CA VAL A 204 3.19 -14.47 7.97
C VAL A 204 1.95 -15.01 8.69
N LEU A 205 1.94 -15.01 10.02
CA LEU A 205 0.79 -15.45 10.81
C LEU A 205 -0.46 -14.61 10.55
N GLY A 206 -0.35 -13.28 10.51
CA GLY A 206 -1.47 -12.39 10.22
C GLY A 206 -2.10 -12.67 8.85
N ILE A 207 -1.27 -12.91 7.84
CA ILE A 207 -1.71 -13.27 6.49
C ILE A 207 -2.38 -14.66 6.45
N LEU A 208 -1.80 -15.65 7.12
CA LEU A 208 -2.37 -17.00 7.17
C LEU A 208 -3.72 -17.02 7.88
N LEU A 209 -3.84 -16.25 8.98
CA LEU A 209 -5.08 -16.11 9.74
C LEU A 209 -6.16 -15.31 9.00
N SER A 210 -5.81 -14.41 8.09
CA SER A 210 -6.78 -13.69 7.28
C SER A 210 -7.45 -14.59 6.24
N MET A 211 -6.81 -15.68 5.80
CA MET A 211 -7.31 -16.57 4.74
C MET A 211 -8.69 -17.22 4.97
N PRO A 212 -8.97 -17.86 6.12
CA PRO A 212 -10.30 -18.43 6.37
C PRO A 212 -11.39 -17.36 6.34
N VAL A 213 -11.05 -16.13 6.72
CA VAL A 213 -11.96 -14.99 6.68
C VAL A 213 -12.17 -14.53 5.24
N VAL A 214 -11.12 -14.38 4.42
CA VAL A 214 -11.24 -14.05 2.98
C VAL A 214 -12.21 -14.98 2.25
N LYS A 215 -12.14 -16.29 2.53
CA LYS A 215 -13.02 -17.29 1.91
C LYS A 215 -14.50 -17.16 2.30
N ARG A 216 -14.80 -16.52 3.44
CA ARG A 216 -16.16 -16.30 3.95
C ARG A 216 -16.69 -14.90 3.66
N VAL A 217 -15.85 -14.00 3.17
CA VAL A 217 -16.21 -12.61 2.85
C VAL A 217 -16.79 -12.55 1.45
N ASN A 218 -18.08 -12.19 1.35
CA ASN A 218 -18.72 -11.92 0.06
C ASN A 218 -18.10 -10.68 -0.60
N ALA A 219 -18.14 -10.61 -1.94
CA ALA A 219 -17.58 -9.51 -2.72
C ALA A 219 -18.07 -8.12 -2.26
N GLU A 220 -19.31 -8.03 -1.77
CA GLU A 220 -19.88 -6.80 -1.24
C GLU A 220 -19.26 -6.36 0.09
N THR A 221 -19.00 -7.32 0.99
CA THR A 221 -18.31 -7.05 2.27
C THR A 221 -16.85 -6.70 2.03
N PHE A 222 -16.17 -7.40 1.11
CA PHE A 222 -14.81 -7.05 0.68
C PHE A 222 -14.76 -5.61 0.17
N ARG A 223 -15.71 -5.21 -0.68
CA ARG A 223 -15.82 -3.84 -1.19
C ARG A 223 -16.01 -2.83 -0.06
N LYS A 224 -16.87 -3.11 0.91
CA LYS A 224 -17.11 -2.25 2.09
C LYS A 224 -15.85 -2.10 2.97
N VAL A 225 -15.11 -3.19 3.20
CA VAL A 225 -13.88 -3.14 4.01
C VAL A 225 -12.78 -2.37 3.29
N VAL A 226 -12.56 -2.63 2.00
CA VAL A 226 -11.60 -1.88 1.18
C VAL A 226 -11.97 -0.39 1.17
N GLN A 227 -13.25 -0.05 1.02
CA GLN A 227 -13.73 1.33 1.11
C GLN A 227 -13.46 1.96 2.48
N ALA A 228 -13.73 1.25 3.58
CA ALA A 228 -13.48 1.76 4.92
C ALA A 228 -11.99 2.05 5.16
N VAL A 229 -11.10 1.15 4.72
CA VAL A 229 -9.64 1.35 4.79
C VAL A 229 -9.21 2.59 3.99
N ILE A 230 -9.80 2.82 2.81
CA ILE A 230 -9.52 4.00 1.99
C ILE A 230 -10.00 5.29 2.69
N VAL A 231 -11.21 5.30 3.27
CA VAL A 231 -11.74 6.46 3.99
C VAL A 231 -10.88 6.80 5.20
N LEU A 232 -10.51 5.79 6.00
CA LEU A 232 -9.62 5.96 7.15
C LEU A 232 -8.25 6.50 6.72
N ALA A 233 -7.67 5.98 5.64
CA ALA A 233 -6.41 6.49 5.09
C ALA A 233 -6.52 7.97 4.65
N GLY A 234 -7.64 8.36 4.05
CA GLY A 234 -7.91 9.75 3.68
C GLY A 234 -8.02 10.68 4.89
N ILE A 235 -8.76 10.27 5.93
CA ILE A 235 -8.93 11.05 7.18
C ILE A 235 -7.60 11.21 7.91
N LEU A 236 -6.82 10.13 8.06
CA LEU A 236 -5.50 10.17 8.70
C LEU A 236 -4.53 11.10 7.98
N CYS A 237 -4.57 11.12 6.64
CA CYS A 237 -3.71 12.00 5.85
C CYS A 237 -4.12 13.47 6.00
N LEU A 238 -5.41 13.78 6.00
CA LEU A 238 -5.91 15.15 6.26
C LEU A 238 -5.57 15.61 7.68
N GLY A 239 -5.70 14.73 8.67
CA GLY A 239 -5.35 15.03 10.05
C GLY A 239 -3.88 15.39 10.24
N ARG A 240 -2.97 14.76 9.47
CA ARG A 240 -1.55 15.10 9.46
C ARG A 240 -1.22 16.39 8.71
N ALA A 241 -1.95 16.73 7.66
CA ALA A 241 -1.72 17.97 6.91
C ALA A 241 -2.17 19.24 7.65
N ILE A 242 -2.95 19.10 8.73
CA ILE A 242 -3.52 20.22 9.50
C ILE A 242 -2.75 20.44 10.83
N LEU A 243 -1.95 19.46 11.27
CA LEU A 243 -1.20 19.46 12.53
C LEU A 243 0.28 19.81 12.30
#